data_AF-A0A6I5C6I2-F1
#
_entry.id   AF-A0A6I5C6I2-F1
#
_cell.length_a   1.000
_cell.length_b   1.000
_cell.length_c   1.000
_cell.angle_alpha   90.00
_cell.angle_beta   90.00
_cell.angle_gamma   90.00
#
_symmetry.space_group_name_H-M   'P 1'
#
loop_
_entity.id
_entity.type
_entity.pdbx_description
1 polymer ?
#
loop_
_entity_poly.entity_id
_entity_poly.type
_entity_poly.pdbx_seq_one_letter_code
_entity_poly.pdbx_strand_id
1 'polypeptide(L)' 'RARVLHSSDRGLTWRATDVPVPAGDPAKGVFALAVRDRAHALVVGGDYRADQASPRASATSSDGGRTWR' A
#
# COMPACT_ATOMS: atom_id res chain seq x y z
N ARG A 1 -11.36 -0.03 -1.84
CA ARG A 1 -10.30 -0.48 -0.91
C ARG A 1 -8.96 -0.38 -1.62
N ALA A 2 -7.90 0.03 -0.93
CA ALA A 2 -6.55 0.03 -1.49
C ALA A 2 -5.97 -1.38 -1.38
N ARG A 3 -5.15 -1.76 -2.36
CA ARG A 3 -4.48 -3.06 -2.40
C ARG A 3 -3.06 -2.94 -2.93
N VAL A 4 -2.17 -3.76 -2.40
CA VAL A 4 -0.84 -4.00 -2.97
C VAL A 4 -0.88 -5.34 -3.69
N LEU A 5 -0.33 -5.37 -4.91
CA LEU A 5 -0.14 -6.60 -5.67
C LEU A 5 1.34 -6.98 -5.58
N HIS A 6 1.61 -8.23 -5.19
CA HIS A 6 2.96 -8.75 -5.08
C HIS A 6 3.09 -10.07 -5.84
N SER A 7 4.23 -10.26 -6.50
CA SER A 7 4.59 -11.48 -7.21
C SER A 7 5.96 -11.97 -6.72
N SER A 8 6.05 -13.26 -6.39
CA SER A 8 7.30 -13.93 -6.01
C SER A 8 7.92 -14.73 -7.16
N ASP A 9 7.28 -14.77 -8.32
CA ASP A 9 7.64 -15.58 -9.49
C ASP A 9 7.88 -14.73 -10.74
N ARG A 10 8.42 -13.51 -10.53
CA ARG A 10 8.76 -12.55 -11.59
C ARG A 10 7.57 -12.10 -12.45
N GLY A 11 6.40 -12.02 -11.85
CA GLY A 11 5.19 -11.48 -12.46
C GLY A 11 4.29 -12.51 -13.14
N LEU A 12 4.58 -13.81 -13.00
CA LEU A 12 3.74 -14.87 -13.56
C LEU A 12 2.42 -15.01 -12.77
N THR A 13 2.49 -14.93 -11.45
CA THR A 13 1.33 -14.91 -10.56
C THR A 13 1.39 -13.74 -9.59
N TRP A 14 0.20 -13.25 -9.21
CA TRP A 14 0.04 -12.08 -8.37
C TRP A 14 -0.91 -12.36 -7.22
N ARG A 15 -0.51 -11.96 -6.00
CA ARG A 15 -1.38 -11.91 -4.83
C ARG A 15 -1.74 -10.47 -4.52
N ALA A 16 -3.03 -10.19 -4.36
CA ALA A 16 -3.51 -8.93 -3.84
C ALA A 16 -3.66 -9.00 -2.31
N THR A 17 -3.16 -7.99 -1.61
CA THR A 17 -3.34 -7.82 -0.16
C THR A 17 -3.96 -6.44 0.10
N ASP A 18 -5.01 -6.38 0.92
CA ASP A 18 -5.59 -5.11 1.35
C ASP A 18 -4.58 -4.31 2.20
N VAL A 19 -4.60 -2.99 2.06
CA VAL A 19 -3.80 -2.03 2.86
C VAL A 19 -4.74 -1.06 3.58
N PRO A 20 -4.40 -0.64 4.81
CA PRO A 20 -5.26 0.23 5.61
C PRO A 20 -5.30 1.70 5.13
N VAL A 21 -4.56 2.03 4.05
CA VAL A 21 -4.57 3.35 3.42
C VAL A 21 -5.97 3.65 2.84
N PRO A 22 -6.53 4.85 3.09
CA PRO A 22 -7.82 5.27 2.54
C PRO A 22 -7.91 5.11 1.02
N ALA A 23 -9.07 4.66 0.54
CA ALA A 23 -9.38 4.50 -0.87
C ALA A 23 -10.90 4.43 -1.09
N GLY A 24 -11.32 4.32 -2.35
CA GLY A 24 -12.73 4.28 -2.74
C GLY A 24 -13.27 5.64 -3.22
N ASP A 25 -12.41 6.64 -3.25
CA ASP A 25 -12.63 7.96 -3.85
C ASP A 25 -11.45 8.22 -4.81
N PRO A 26 -11.65 8.88 -5.97
CA PRO A 26 -10.54 9.19 -6.90
C PRO A 26 -9.39 9.99 -6.29
N ALA A 27 -9.66 10.76 -5.23
CA ALA A 27 -8.64 11.49 -4.49
C ALA A 27 -7.85 10.64 -3.49
N LYS A 28 -8.28 9.38 -3.27
CA LYS A 28 -7.77 8.50 -2.21
C LYS A 28 -7.12 7.24 -2.77
N GLY A 29 -5.89 6.96 -2.35
CA GLY A 29 -5.23 5.71 -2.69
C GLY A 29 -3.79 5.62 -2.22
N VAL A 30 -3.10 4.55 -2.64
CA VAL A 30 -1.64 4.44 -2.51
C VAL A 30 -1.00 5.12 -3.72
N PHE A 31 -0.05 6.01 -3.47
CA PHE A 31 0.64 6.78 -4.52
C PHE A 31 2.12 6.45 -4.62
N ALA A 32 2.71 5.82 -3.59
CA ALA A 32 4.10 5.40 -3.59
C ALA A 32 4.30 4.08 -2.84
N LEU A 33 5.32 3.33 -3.24
CA LEU A 33 5.79 2.09 -2.63
C LEU A 33 7.32 2.11 -2.57
N ALA A 34 7.87 1.71 -1.43
CA ALA A 34 9.29 1.46 -1.26
C ALA A 34 9.51 0.08 -0.63
N VAL A 35 10.53 -0.64 -1.11
CA VAL A 35 10.92 -1.97 -0.61
C VAL A 35 12.37 -1.89 -0.17
N ARG A 36 12.63 -2.19 1.11
CA ARG A 36 14.00 -2.18 1.66
C ARG A 36 14.69 -3.52 1.41
N ASP A 37 13.98 -4.60 1.66
CA ASP A 37 14.47 -5.97 1.59
C ASP A 37 13.29 -6.94 1.39
N ARG A 38 13.54 -8.26 1.43
CA ARG A 38 12.52 -9.29 1.17
C ARG A 38 11.35 -9.30 2.16
N ALA A 39 11.52 -8.73 3.35
CA ALA A 39 10.50 -8.71 4.40
C ALA A 39 9.87 -7.31 4.56
N HIS A 40 10.63 -6.24 4.33
CA HIS A 40 10.22 -4.90 4.72
C HIS A 40 9.82 -4.01 3.54
N ALA A 41 8.63 -3.44 3.62
CA ALA A 41 8.09 -2.49 2.65
C ALA A 41 7.25 -1.38 3.32
N LEU A 42 7.12 -0.25 2.62
CA LEU A 42 6.31 0.91 3.00
C LEU A 42 5.45 1.32 1.81
N VAL A 43 4.18 1.58 2.04
CA VAL A 43 3.32 2.33 1.13
C VAL A 43 2.96 3.68 1.72
N VAL A 44 2.84 4.68 0.85
CA VAL A 44 2.38 6.02 1.19
C VAL A 44 1.24 6.41 0.25
N GLY A 45 0.26 7.12 0.80
CA GLY A 45 -1.00 7.43 0.14
C GLY A 45 -1.91 8.27 1.00
N GLY A 46 -3.23 8.08 0.84
CA GLY A 46 -4.24 8.85 1.55
C GLY A 46 -5.10 9.69 0.63
N ASP A 47 -5.79 10.69 1.20
CA ASP A 47 -6.49 11.74 0.45
C ASP A 47 -5.49 12.85 0.07
N TYR A 48 -5.31 13.15 -1.21
CA TYR A 48 -4.34 14.17 -1.64
C TYR A 48 -4.87 15.61 -1.56
N ARG A 49 -6.17 15.81 -1.28
CA ARG A 49 -6.76 17.15 -1.25
C ARG A 49 -6.20 17.94 -0.07
N ALA A 50 -5.79 19.18 -0.33
CA ALA A 50 -5.00 19.99 0.60
C ALA A 50 -5.70 20.28 1.95
N ASP A 51 -7.03 20.27 1.97
CA ASP A 51 -7.87 20.57 3.12
C ASP A 51 -8.37 19.34 3.89
N GLN A 52 -7.89 18.14 3.53
CA GLN A 52 -8.42 16.88 4.04
C GLN A 52 -7.34 16.12 4.79
N ALA A 53 -7.56 15.93 6.09
CA ALA A 53 -6.65 15.16 6.91
C ALA A 53 -6.62 13.69 6.46
N SER A 54 -5.42 13.14 6.31
CA SER A 54 -5.21 11.72 6.02
C SER A 54 -4.40 11.06 7.15
N PRO A 55 -5.02 10.78 8.31
CA PRO A 55 -4.31 10.24 9.47
C PRO A 55 -3.77 8.82 9.26
N ARG A 56 -4.21 8.13 8.20
CA ARG A 56 -3.73 6.80 7.78
C ARG A 56 -3.09 6.87 6.38
N ALA A 57 -2.20 7.84 6.18
CA ALA A 57 -1.52 8.11 4.91
C ALA A 57 -0.39 7.11 4.58
N SER A 58 -0.13 6.11 5.41
CA SER A 58 0.93 5.13 5.16
C SER A 58 0.62 3.81 5.83
N ALA A 59 1.24 2.74 5.33
CA ALA A 59 1.28 1.44 5.97
C ALA A 59 2.62 0.75 5.71
N THR A 60 3.04 -0.10 6.63
CA THR A 60 4.27 -0.88 6.54
C THR A 60 3.96 -2.36 6.53
N SER A 61 4.88 -3.13 5.94
CA SER A 61 4.89 -4.58 6.00
C SER A 61 6.25 -5.06 6.50
N SER A 62 6.25 -6.12 7.31
CA SER A 62 7.45 -6.80 7.80
C SER A 62 7.47 -8.28 7.42
N ASP A 63 6.60 -8.69 6.51
CA ASP A 63 6.42 -10.09 6.09
C ASP A 63 6.35 -10.24 4.56
N GLY A 64 6.98 -9.32 3.82
CA GLY A 64 7.05 -9.35 2.36
C GLY A 64 5.72 -8.99 1.68
N GLY A 65 4.97 -8.06 2.27
CA GLY A 65 3.69 -7.58 1.72
C GLY A 65 2.52 -8.54 1.92
N ARG A 66 2.65 -9.53 2.82
CA ARG A 66 1.57 -10.47 3.12
C ARG A 66 0.54 -9.87 4.07
N THR A 67 0.98 -8.98 4.97
CA THR A 67 0.15 -8.14 5.82
C THR A 67 0.69 -6.71 5.86
N TRP A 68 -0.20 -5.76 6.15
CA TRP A 68 0.10 -4.33 6.20
C TRP A 68 -0.51 -3.68 7.44
N ARG A 69 0.24 -2.77 8.07
CA ARG A 69 -0.15 -2.02 9.28
C ARG A 69 0.18 -0.55 9.16
#